data_AF-A0A1I7SZP2-F1
#
_entry.id   AF-A0A1I7SZP2-F1
#
_cell.length_a   1.000
_cell.length_b   1.000
_cell.length_c   1.000
_cell.angle_alpha   90.00
_cell.angle_beta   90.00
_cell.angle_gamma   90.00
#
_symmetry.space_group_name_H-M   'P 1'
#
loop_
_entity.id
_entity.type
_entity.pdbx_description
1 polymer ?
#
loop_
_entity_poly.entity_id
_entity_poly.type
_entity_poly.pdbx_seq_one_letter_code
_entity_poly.pdbx_strand_id
1 'polypeptide(L)'
;MRALLCRRPKKITVLVFLVLFLVWLFITIIEFSFGLTVTTDDLISPMKIVKARELKAFITSAYYYPTSKSLGNNALALVLSINLVKPPTSQLFSPDPTELVIMAKNETSSVQVSTPFLRYISFMSKVKNQKNDRVTPHEVCQIITVFATAQLLPNVKSIHMVGNNGMSEIPFTIPSYSKRDVVVCTSPLFVSEQWQNFLFAVHVYRRFGAHMNLYLISAVTSFYELMKEYEREGYLKIQPWVKVDFPGVSRTIADPHNQIEFRNQAASQTDCLLQFKESARFITFLDLDDVLIPKLAPTYAEEFQKLMEGKNKLAYIFYHKENYDAITTRNSSKFSLKKMFSSLECKHKRETGKIVVDPRNLNYTWIHFPPILPNGLEKYEVTENVITHLKTIIWSDKQDPSSRILIEPPYFDNSSAKIISSRGIMDIEDDLRKMIRKPRIRKIFPDLPSTHYYTDLVVKCYNDRYYRYHYSGRIGEIKCPGPQLCGFHQHPKIKCTHVDATHKPMKTLHPITYYYATNPRFTGDIGCYSH
;
A
#
# COMPACT_ATOMS: atom_id res chain seq x y z
N MET A 1 38.00 -32.73 -87.95
CA MET A 1 37.92 -33.44 -86.66
C MET A 1 36.77 -32.82 -85.86
N ARG A 2 35.74 -33.62 -85.51
CA ARG A 2 34.55 -33.33 -84.65
C ARG A 2 33.57 -32.24 -85.15
N ALA A 3 32.41 -32.55 -85.75
CA ALA A 3 31.21 -33.30 -85.29
C ALA A 3 30.19 -32.45 -84.49
N LEU A 4 29.20 -31.91 -85.22
CA LEU A 4 27.84 -31.65 -84.76
C LEU A 4 27.06 -32.98 -84.75
N LEU A 5 26.27 -33.26 -83.70
CA LEU A 5 24.93 -33.89 -83.82
C LEU A 5 24.24 -34.14 -82.45
N CYS A 6 23.08 -33.50 -82.32
CA CYS A 6 21.87 -33.75 -81.52
C CYS A 6 21.88 -34.80 -80.39
N ARG A 7 21.57 -34.36 -79.16
CA ARG A 7 21.04 -35.20 -78.08
C ARG A 7 19.61 -34.80 -77.73
N ARG A 8 18.68 -35.76 -77.84
CA ARG A 8 17.28 -35.67 -77.38
C ARG A 8 17.20 -35.23 -75.90
N PRO A 9 16.26 -34.35 -75.51
CA PRO A 9 16.04 -34.07 -74.09
C PRO A 9 15.59 -35.35 -73.38
N LYS A 10 16.29 -35.68 -72.28
CA LYS A 10 15.99 -36.83 -71.44
C LYS A 10 14.57 -36.66 -70.88
N LYS A 11 13.79 -37.74 -70.79
CA LYS A 11 12.40 -37.76 -70.26
C LYS A 11 12.20 -36.99 -68.93
N ILE A 12 13.28 -36.81 -68.17
CA ILE A 12 13.33 -36.03 -66.92
C ILE A 12 13.06 -34.53 -67.15
N THR A 13 13.56 -33.94 -68.23
CA THR A 13 13.37 -32.50 -68.51
C THR A 13 11.92 -32.18 -68.85
N VAL A 14 11.24 -33.08 -69.58
CA VAL A 14 9.81 -32.95 -69.88
C VAL A 14 8.98 -33.10 -68.61
N LEU A 15 9.33 -34.03 -67.72
CA LEU A 15 8.64 -34.23 -66.45
C LEU A 15 8.74 -33.00 -65.53
N VAL A 16 9.93 -32.38 -65.43
CA VAL A 16 10.13 -31.17 -64.62
C VAL A 16 9.30 -30.01 -65.15
N PHE A 17 9.26 -29.81 -66.48
CA PHE A 17 8.40 -28.79 -67.08
C PHE A 17 6.92 -29.06 -66.84
N LEU A 18 6.49 -30.32 -66.89
CA LEU A 18 5.09 -30.69 -66.63
C LEU A 18 4.69 -30.45 -65.17
N VAL A 19 5.58 -30.73 -64.22
CA VAL A 19 5.35 -30.46 -62.80
C VAL A 19 5.29 -28.95 -62.53
N LEU A 20 6.23 -28.17 -63.10
CA LEU A 20 6.22 -26.72 -62.96
C LEU A 20 4.97 -26.09 -63.59
N PHE A 21 4.52 -26.61 -64.73
CA PHE A 21 3.29 -26.17 -65.38
C PHE A 21 2.05 -26.51 -64.54
N LEU A 22 1.98 -27.71 -63.96
CA LEU A 22 0.88 -28.10 -63.06
C LEU A 22 0.84 -27.27 -61.78
N VAL A 23 2.01 -26.97 -61.19
CA VAL A 23 2.10 -26.06 -60.02
C VAL A 23 1.65 -24.66 -60.39
N TRP A 24 2.10 -24.14 -61.54
CA TRP A 24 1.67 -22.83 -62.03
C TRP A 24 0.15 -22.79 -62.26
N LEU A 25 -0.42 -23.81 -62.92
CA LEU A 25 -1.86 -23.93 -63.16
C LEU A 25 -2.66 -24.02 -61.86
N PHE A 26 -2.16 -24.76 -60.86
CA PHE A 26 -2.80 -24.88 -59.56
C PHE A 26 -2.81 -23.55 -58.80
N ILE A 27 -1.71 -22.78 -58.86
CA ILE A 27 -1.64 -21.42 -58.29
C ILE A 27 -2.62 -20.49 -59.02
N THR A 28 -2.67 -20.52 -60.36
CA THR A 28 -3.61 -19.66 -61.11
C THR A 28 -5.06 -20.01 -60.83
N ILE A 29 -5.39 -21.30 -60.67
CA ILE A 29 -6.75 -21.74 -60.32
C ILE A 29 -7.11 -21.30 -58.91
N ILE A 30 -6.18 -21.34 -57.95
CA ILE A 30 -6.42 -20.80 -56.59
C ILE A 30 -6.66 -19.29 -56.65
N GLU A 31 -5.83 -18.54 -57.37
CA GLU A 31 -6.00 -17.09 -57.53
C GLU A 31 -7.34 -16.73 -58.18
N PHE A 32 -7.75 -17.48 -59.21
CA PHE A 32 -9.01 -17.24 -59.92
C PHE A 32 -10.25 -17.71 -59.14
N SER A 33 -10.15 -18.81 -58.39
CA SER A 33 -11.29 -19.38 -57.63
C SER A 33 -11.55 -18.66 -56.31
N PHE A 34 -10.53 -18.05 -55.71
CA PHE A 34 -10.64 -17.36 -54.42
C PHE A 34 -10.57 -15.83 -54.51
N GLY A 35 -10.43 -15.26 -55.72
CA GLY A 35 -10.43 -13.81 -55.91
C GLY A 35 -9.33 -13.08 -55.13
N LEU A 36 -8.21 -13.75 -54.87
CA LEU A 36 -7.08 -13.19 -54.13
C LEU A 36 -6.09 -12.52 -55.08
N THR A 37 -6.50 -11.40 -55.68
CA THR A 37 -5.52 -10.42 -56.18
C THR A 37 -4.91 -9.72 -54.98
N VAL A 38 -3.78 -10.22 -54.47
CA VAL A 38 -2.98 -9.49 -53.48
C VAL A 38 -2.35 -8.31 -54.21
N THR A 39 -3.01 -7.16 -54.14
CA THR A 39 -2.43 -5.92 -54.63
C THR A 39 -1.39 -5.42 -53.62
N THR A 40 -0.35 -4.73 -54.07
CA THR A 40 0.61 -4.06 -53.17
C THR A 40 -0.05 -3.03 -52.25
N ASP A 41 -1.30 -2.65 -52.53
CA ASP A 41 -2.12 -1.78 -51.70
C ASP A 41 -2.70 -2.50 -50.46
N ASP A 42 -2.81 -3.84 -50.47
CA ASP A 42 -3.22 -4.63 -49.28
C ASP A 42 -2.09 -4.79 -48.24
N LEU A 43 -0.84 -4.56 -48.66
CA LEU A 43 0.35 -4.52 -47.79
C LEU A 43 0.53 -3.15 -47.10
N ILE A 44 -0.24 -2.14 -47.51
CA ILE A 44 -0.31 -0.84 -46.85
C ILE A 44 -1.72 -0.66 -46.30
N SER A 45 -2.10 -1.57 -45.39
CA SER A 45 -3.12 -1.24 -44.39
C SER A 45 -2.73 0.12 -43.79
N PRO A 46 -3.62 1.13 -43.74
CA PRO A 46 -3.28 2.41 -43.13
C PRO A 46 -2.84 2.08 -41.70
N MET A 47 -1.55 2.27 -41.44
CA MET A 47 -0.92 2.05 -40.15
C MET A 47 -1.85 2.66 -39.09
N LYS A 48 -2.63 1.80 -38.43
CA LYS A 48 -3.65 2.23 -37.46
C LYS A 48 -2.92 3.16 -36.51
N ILE A 49 -3.30 4.44 -36.50
CA ILE A 49 -2.64 5.47 -35.70
C ILE A 49 -2.65 4.97 -34.26
N VAL A 50 -1.48 4.50 -33.80
CA VAL A 50 -1.29 4.03 -32.43
C VAL A 50 -1.42 5.26 -31.56
N LYS A 51 -2.60 5.45 -30.97
CA LYS A 51 -2.84 6.58 -30.08
C LYS A 51 -1.96 6.39 -28.85
N ALA A 52 -1.19 7.41 -28.47
CA ALA A 52 -0.46 7.40 -27.22
C ALA A 52 -1.48 7.43 -26.07
N ARG A 53 -1.32 6.53 -25.10
CA ARG A 53 -2.21 6.48 -23.94
C ARG A 53 -1.96 7.70 -23.06
N GLU A 54 -3.02 8.37 -22.64
CA GLU A 54 -2.92 9.42 -21.64
C GLU A 54 -2.86 8.83 -20.24
N LEU A 55 -1.68 8.93 -19.61
CA LEU A 55 -1.50 8.54 -18.22
C LEU A 55 -1.68 9.74 -17.30
N LYS A 56 -2.23 9.48 -16.12
CA LYS A 56 -2.42 10.42 -15.02
C LYS A 56 -1.71 9.83 -13.81
N ALA A 57 -0.84 10.63 -13.21
CA ALA A 57 -0.06 10.25 -12.04
C ALA A 57 -0.35 11.22 -10.90
N PHE A 58 -0.74 10.68 -9.75
CA PHE A 58 -0.91 11.47 -8.53
C PHE A 58 0.32 11.29 -7.64
N ILE A 59 1.06 12.38 -7.40
CA ILE A 59 2.20 12.40 -6.49
C ILE A 59 1.66 12.42 -5.07
N THR A 60 1.82 11.28 -4.41
CA THR A 60 1.43 11.09 -3.02
C THR A 60 2.47 11.71 -2.10
N SER A 61 3.76 11.48 -2.39
CA SER A 61 4.84 12.16 -1.72
C SER A 61 6.11 12.27 -2.56
N ALA A 62 6.91 13.29 -2.23
CA ALA A 62 8.19 13.59 -2.82
C ALA A 62 9.15 14.04 -1.71
N TYR A 63 10.23 13.27 -1.51
CA TYR A 63 11.25 13.55 -0.51
C TYR A 63 12.60 13.80 -1.16
N TYR A 64 13.21 14.95 -0.84
CA TYR A 64 14.58 15.25 -1.22
C TYR A 64 15.52 14.99 -0.04
N TYR A 65 16.52 14.15 -0.27
CA TYR A 65 17.57 13.78 0.67
C TYR A 65 18.88 14.43 0.23
N PRO A 66 19.34 15.50 0.90
CA PRO A 66 20.70 16.00 0.69
C PRO A 66 21.73 14.87 0.92
N THR A 67 21.49 14.07 1.95
CA THR A 67 22.24 12.86 2.26
C THR A 67 21.29 11.73 2.65
N SER A 68 21.52 10.53 2.11
CA SER A 68 20.83 9.30 2.50
C SER A 68 21.80 8.13 2.50
N LYS A 69 21.76 7.32 3.56
CA LYS A 69 22.57 6.10 3.68
C LYS A 69 22.22 5.01 2.67
N SER A 70 21.00 5.08 2.10
CA SER A 70 20.45 4.01 1.27
C SER A 70 20.06 4.48 -0.13
N LEU A 71 19.67 5.75 -0.28
CA LEU A 71 19.38 6.34 -1.58
C LEU A 71 20.58 7.07 -2.18
N GLY A 72 21.63 7.38 -1.41
CA GLY A 72 22.76 8.20 -1.87
C GLY A 72 22.56 9.70 -1.64
N ASN A 73 23.52 10.50 -2.09
CA ASN A 73 23.53 11.95 -1.89
C ASN A 73 22.69 12.66 -2.96
N ASN A 74 21.94 13.68 -2.54
CA ASN A 74 21.05 14.48 -3.40
C ASN A 74 19.95 13.64 -4.08
N ALA A 75 19.45 12.64 -3.38
CA ALA A 75 18.43 11.74 -3.91
C ALA A 75 17.02 12.36 -3.80
N LEU A 76 16.21 12.18 -4.84
CA LEU A 76 14.77 12.39 -4.81
C LEU A 76 14.10 11.03 -4.76
N ALA A 77 13.19 10.83 -3.81
CA ALA A 77 12.29 9.67 -3.77
C ALA A 77 10.84 10.11 -4.02
N LEU A 78 10.15 9.41 -4.94
CA LEU A 78 8.79 9.70 -5.34
C LEU A 78 7.89 8.49 -5.10
N VAL A 79 6.72 8.74 -4.51
CA VAL A 79 5.62 7.79 -4.42
C VAL A 79 4.45 8.33 -5.23
N LEU A 80 4.03 7.58 -6.24
CA LEU A 80 3.01 8.01 -7.21
C LEU A 80 1.91 6.94 -7.34
N SER A 81 0.70 7.37 -7.66
CA SER A 81 -0.39 6.48 -8.06
C SER A 81 -0.73 6.75 -9.53
N ILE A 82 -0.52 5.77 -10.41
CA ILE A 82 -0.61 5.95 -11.87
C ILE A 82 -1.65 4.98 -12.46
N ASN A 83 -2.50 5.45 -13.38
CA ASN A 83 -3.51 4.63 -14.09
C ASN A 83 -2.87 3.67 -15.13
N LEU A 84 -2.05 2.71 -14.69
CA LEU A 84 -1.26 1.82 -15.55
C LEU A 84 -2.02 0.61 -16.09
N VAL A 85 -3.04 0.09 -15.41
CA VAL A 85 -3.79 -1.07 -15.92
C VAL A 85 -4.79 -0.61 -16.98
N LYS A 86 -4.82 -1.29 -18.11
CA LYS A 86 -5.64 -0.91 -19.29
C LYS A 86 -7.12 -1.23 -19.03
N PRO A 87 -8.06 -0.33 -19.35
CA PRO A 87 -9.47 -0.67 -19.28
C PRO A 87 -9.83 -1.74 -20.34
N PRO A 88 -10.84 -2.59 -20.10
CA PRO A 88 -11.19 -3.71 -21.00
C PRO A 88 -11.54 -3.29 -22.44
N THR A 89 -11.95 -2.03 -22.64
CA THR A 89 -12.42 -1.46 -23.91
C THR A 89 -11.32 -0.84 -24.77
N SER A 90 -10.05 -1.01 -24.41
CA SER A 90 -8.95 -0.18 -24.92
C SER A 90 -8.14 -0.86 -26.05
N GLN A 91 -8.09 -0.19 -27.22
CA GLN A 91 -7.42 -0.60 -28.47
C GLN A 91 -5.88 -0.65 -28.35
N LEU A 92 -5.15 -0.96 -29.44
CA LEU A 92 -3.68 -0.91 -29.51
C LEU A 92 -3.14 0.49 -29.16
N PHE A 93 -2.71 0.68 -27.90
CA PHE A 93 -1.92 1.82 -27.44
C PHE A 93 -0.42 1.53 -27.59
N SER A 94 0.37 2.59 -27.70
CA SER A 94 1.83 2.51 -27.55
C SER A 94 2.19 1.90 -26.19
N PRO A 95 3.39 1.30 -26.04
CA PRO A 95 3.89 0.88 -24.73
C PRO A 95 3.82 2.04 -23.74
N ASP A 96 3.38 1.76 -22.51
CA ASP A 96 3.43 2.75 -21.43
C ASP A 96 4.91 3.14 -21.20
N PRO A 97 5.20 4.41 -20.85
CA PRO A 97 6.55 4.81 -20.45
C PRO A 97 7.07 3.91 -19.33
N THR A 98 8.35 3.58 -19.40
CA THR A 98 9.07 2.80 -18.38
C THR A 98 9.86 3.69 -17.41
N GLU A 99 10.01 4.97 -17.76
CA GLU A 99 10.81 5.94 -17.02
C GLU A 99 10.06 7.25 -16.82
N LEU A 100 10.44 7.97 -15.76
CA LEU A 100 10.05 9.35 -15.49
C LEU A 100 11.21 10.27 -15.86
N VAL A 101 10.90 11.41 -16.47
CA VAL A 101 11.90 12.45 -16.75
C VAL A 101 11.72 13.58 -15.75
N ILE A 102 12.79 13.92 -15.04
CA ILE A 102 12.79 14.87 -13.94
C ILE A 102 13.82 15.95 -14.25
N MET A 103 13.43 17.20 -14.13
CA MET A 103 14.33 18.34 -14.19
C MET A 103 14.44 18.97 -12.81
N ALA A 104 15.66 19.16 -12.34
CA ALA A 104 15.94 19.82 -11.07
C ALA A 104 16.77 21.07 -11.32
N LYS A 105 16.55 22.11 -10.52
CA LYS A 105 17.25 23.40 -10.62
C LYS A 105 17.73 23.86 -9.25
N ASN A 106 18.95 24.36 -9.16
CA ASN A 106 19.45 25.16 -8.04
C ASN A 106 19.70 26.59 -8.53
N GLU A 107 20.46 27.37 -7.77
CA GLU A 107 20.73 28.79 -8.06
C GLU A 107 21.55 29.00 -9.35
N THR A 108 22.40 28.05 -9.72
CA THR A 108 23.40 28.24 -10.80
C THR A 108 23.28 27.23 -11.94
N SER A 109 22.53 26.15 -11.75
CA SER A 109 22.56 24.98 -12.64
C SER A 109 21.21 24.26 -12.69
N SER A 110 20.99 23.55 -13.79
CA SER A 110 19.87 22.65 -13.98
C SER A 110 20.35 21.30 -14.51
N VAL A 111 19.74 20.21 -14.05
CA VAL A 111 19.98 18.87 -14.58
C VAL A 111 18.66 18.23 -14.98
N GLN A 112 18.68 17.41 -16.01
CA GLN A 112 17.58 16.54 -16.40
C GLN A 112 18.02 15.10 -16.26
N VAL A 113 17.20 14.27 -15.62
CA VAL A 113 17.50 12.87 -15.32
C VAL A 113 16.29 12.03 -15.70
N SER A 114 16.53 10.92 -16.39
CA SER A 114 15.53 9.87 -16.61
C SER A 114 15.74 8.77 -15.58
N THR A 115 14.65 8.28 -14.98
CA THR A 115 14.72 7.20 -14.00
C THR A 115 13.60 6.17 -14.18
N PRO A 116 13.88 4.86 -14.11
CA PRO A 116 12.84 3.86 -14.10
C PRO A 116 11.98 3.96 -12.83
N PHE A 117 10.71 3.59 -12.94
CA PHE A 117 9.83 3.45 -11.79
C PHE A 117 9.50 1.98 -11.52
N LEU A 118 9.49 1.61 -10.25
CA LEU A 118 9.12 0.28 -9.80
C LEU A 118 7.61 0.22 -9.59
N ARG A 119 6.98 -0.70 -10.32
CA ARG A 119 5.56 -1.00 -10.17
C ARG A 119 5.36 -1.95 -9.00
N TYR A 120 4.34 -1.69 -8.19
CA TYR A 120 3.97 -2.59 -7.11
C TYR A 120 3.13 -3.68 -7.73
N ILE A 121 3.80 -4.71 -8.24
CA ILE A 121 3.18 -5.88 -8.85
C ILE A 121 3.57 -7.07 -8.00
N SER A 122 2.64 -7.60 -7.22
CA SER A 122 2.69 -8.99 -6.78
C SER A 122 2.62 -9.87 -8.03
N PHE A 123 3.76 -10.40 -8.47
CA PHE A 123 3.76 -11.47 -9.46
C PHE A 123 2.99 -12.66 -8.88
N MET A 124 2.10 -13.23 -9.70
CA MET A 124 1.59 -14.58 -9.49
C MET A 124 2.79 -15.53 -9.57
N SER A 125 3.47 -15.74 -8.44
CA SER A 125 4.47 -16.78 -8.36
C SER A 125 3.76 -18.11 -8.59
N LYS A 126 3.95 -18.71 -9.76
CA LYS A 126 3.59 -20.10 -10.09
C LYS A 126 4.42 -21.10 -9.27
N VAL A 127 4.83 -20.76 -8.05
CA VAL A 127 5.44 -21.70 -7.12
C VAL A 127 4.32 -22.54 -6.53
N LYS A 128 4.19 -23.77 -7.02
CA LYS A 128 3.14 -24.76 -6.68
C LYS A 128 3.00 -25.08 -5.18
N ASN A 129 3.90 -24.59 -4.31
CA ASN A 129 3.97 -24.99 -2.90
C ASN A 129 3.70 -23.87 -1.86
N GLN A 130 3.41 -22.63 -2.27
CA GLN A 130 3.08 -21.56 -1.30
C GLN A 130 1.58 -21.23 -1.39
N LYS A 131 0.79 -21.97 -0.60
CA LYS A 131 -0.69 -21.99 -0.71
C LYS A 131 -1.39 -20.72 -0.20
N ASN A 132 -0.71 -19.81 0.51
CA ASN A 132 -1.40 -18.79 1.32
C ASN A 132 -0.99 -17.31 1.18
N ASP A 133 0.04 -16.94 0.41
CA ASP A 133 0.49 -15.53 0.34
C ASP A 133 0.02 -14.82 -0.94
N ARG A 134 -1.30 -14.82 -1.16
CA ARG A 134 -1.94 -14.04 -2.23
C ARG A 134 -2.61 -12.84 -1.57
N VAL A 135 -2.31 -11.62 -2.00
CA VAL A 135 -2.91 -10.43 -1.36
C VAL A 135 -3.64 -9.50 -2.33
N THR A 136 -3.38 -9.53 -3.64
CA THR A 136 -4.27 -9.00 -4.68
C THR A 136 -3.67 -9.34 -6.06
N PRO A 137 -4.46 -9.79 -7.05
CA PRO A 137 -4.01 -9.70 -8.44
C PRO A 137 -4.04 -8.22 -8.83
N HIS A 138 -2.88 -7.58 -9.00
CA HIS A 138 -2.78 -6.14 -9.27
C HIS A 138 -3.41 -5.72 -10.62
N GLU A 139 -3.78 -6.66 -11.47
CA GLU A 139 -4.53 -6.37 -12.70
C GLU A 139 -6.01 -6.07 -12.46
N VAL A 140 -6.48 -6.14 -11.21
CA VAL A 140 -7.88 -5.87 -10.86
C VAL A 140 -8.16 -4.36 -10.68
N CYS A 141 -7.15 -3.54 -10.34
CA CYS A 141 -7.28 -2.10 -10.15
C CYS A 141 -6.60 -1.32 -11.27
N GLN A 142 -7.27 -0.29 -11.82
CA GLN A 142 -6.69 0.58 -12.84
C GLN A 142 -5.44 1.35 -12.37
N ILE A 143 -5.45 1.85 -11.12
CA ILE A 143 -4.44 2.75 -10.57
C ILE A 143 -3.50 1.96 -9.66
N ILE A 144 -2.21 2.03 -9.98
CA ILE A 144 -1.14 1.28 -9.36
C ILE A 144 -0.20 2.23 -8.64
N THR A 145 0.20 1.86 -7.42
CA THR A 145 1.26 2.56 -6.69
C THR A 145 2.60 2.26 -7.35
N VAL A 146 3.42 3.29 -7.53
CA VAL A 146 4.78 3.16 -8.04
C VAL A 146 5.76 3.96 -7.17
N PHE A 147 7.00 3.48 -7.14
CA PHE A 147 8.12 4.14 -6.49
C PHE A 147 9.19 4.49 -7.52
N ALA A 148 9.72 5.70 -7.47
CA ALA A 148 10.84 6.11 -8.31
C ALA A 148 11.88 6.85 -7.47
N THR A 149 13.14 6.74 -7.87
CA THR A 149 14.24 7.47 -7.23
C THR A 149 15.21 8.03 -8.27
N ALA A 150 15.76 9.22 -8.04
CA ALA A 150 16.73 9.83 -8.94
C ALA A 150 17.81 10.58 -8.15
N GLN A 151 19.05 10.56 -8.64
CA GLN A 151 20.08 11.46 -8.13
C GLN A 151 19.94 12.81 -8.82
N LEU A 152 19.85 13.86 -8.02
CA LEU A 152 19.77 15.24 -8.49
C LEU A 152 21.06 15.98 -8.16
N LEU A 153 21.06 17.27 -8.48
CA LEU A 153 22.08 18.21 -8.04
C LEU A 153 21.92 18.58 -6.55
N PRO A 154 22.99 19.05 -5.89
CA PRO A 154 22.92 19.55 -4.53
C PRO A 154 22.15 20.87 -4.42
N ASN A 155 21.60 21.13 -3.23
CA ASN A 155 20.90 22.38 -2.88
C ASN A 155 19.76 22.72 -3.85
N VAL A 156 18.98 21.71 -4.23
CA VAL A 156 17.86 21.88 -5.17
C VAL A 156 16.85 22.89 -4.63
N LYS A 157 16.39 23.79 -5.51
CA LYS A 157 15.38 24.81 -5.20
C LYS A 157 14.03 24.47 -5.81
N SER A 158 14.01 23.88 -7.00
CA SER A 158 12.78 23.42 -7.65
C SER A 158 12.99 22.10 -8.39
N ILE A 159 11.92 21.30 -8.45
CA ILE A 159 11.87 20.00 -9.11
C ILE A 159 10.66 20.01 -10.04
N HIS A 160 10.86 19.60 -11.28
CA HIS A 160 9.86 19.59 -12.34
C HIS A 160 9.73 18.21 -12.94
N MET A 161 8.51 17.73 -13.10
CA MET A 161 8.21 16.54 -13.90
C MET A 161 8.10 16.95 -15.36
N VAL A 162 8.88 16.30 -16.23
CA VAL A 162 9.00 16.65 -17.64
C VAL A 162 8.14 15.71 -18.48
N GLY A 163 7.40 16.28 -19.42
CA GLY A 163 6.72 15.59 -20.51
C GLY A 163 7.16 16.14 -21.86
N ASN A 164 6.72 15.50 -22.94
CA ASN A 164 7.09 15.84 -24.32
C ASN A 164 6.68 17.26 -24.72
N ASN A 165 5.63 17.79 -24.09
CA ASN A 165 5.02 19.08 -24.43
C ASN A 165 5.14 20.12 -23.30
N GLY A 166 6.01 19.89 -22.30
CA GLY A 166 6.27 20.85 -21.23
C GLY A 166 6.75 20.20 -19.93
N MET A 167 6.70 20.98 -18.85
CA MET A 167 7.07 20.53 -17.51
C MET A 167 6.11 21.09 -16.45
N SER A 168 5.99 20.39 -15.33
CA SER A 168 5.21 20.82 -14.18
C SER A 168 6.07 20.79 -12.92
N GLU A 169 6.15 21.91 -12.22
CA GLU A 169 6.79 21.96 -10.90
C GLU A 169 6.00 21.12 -9.89
N ILE A 170 6.73 20.44 -9.01
CA ILE A 170 6.17 19.62 -7.94
C ILE A 170 6.72 20.06 -6.58
N PRO A 171 5.89 20.03 -5.53
CA PRO A 171 6.39 20.24 -4.18
C PRO A 171 7.23 19.04 -3.75
N PHE A 172 8.24 19.29 -2.92
CA PHE A 172 9.01 18.25 -2.25
C PHE A 172 9.25 18.66 -0.79
N THR A 173 9.56 17.67 0.04
CA THR A 173 9.84 17.89 1.46
C THR A 173 11.17 17.27 1.85
N ILE A 174 11.79 17.82 2.89
CA ILE A 174 12.95 17.19 3.52
C ILE A 174 12.40 16.20 4.56
N PRO A 175 12.85 14.93 4.57
CA PRO A 175 12.40 13.92 5.52
C PRO A 175 12.77 14.29 6.96
N SER A 176 12.18 13.59 7.93
CA SER A 176 12.52 13.79 9.33
C SER A 176 13.93 13.27 9.62
N TYR A 177 14.78 14.10 10.24
CA TYR A 177 16.07 13.70 10.80
C TYR A 177 16.04 13.56 12.34
N SER A 178 14.88 13.76 12.97
CA SER A 178 14.69 13.60 14.42
C SER A 178 14.74 12.12 14.80
N LYS A 179 15.79 11.74 15.55
CA LYS A 179 16.12 10.34 15.83
C LYS A 179 15.01 9.62 16.62
N ARG A 180 14.72 8.40 16.20
CA ARG A 180 13.76 7.47 16.83
C ARG A 180 14.33 6.07 16.77
N ASP A 181 14.21 5.30 17.85
CA ASP A 181 14.65 3.91 17.80
C ASP A 181 13.69 3.07 16.96
N VAL A 182 12.39 3.16 17.23
CA VAL A 182 11.37 2.41 16.50
C VAL A 182 10.21 3.31 16.12
N VAL A 183 9.79 3.22 14.86
CA VAL A 183 8.57 3.83 14.35
C VAL A 183 7.58 2.75 13.95
N VAL A 184 6.36 2.82 14.49
CA VAL A 184 5.23 1.99 14.08
C VAL A 184 4.37 2.81 13.12
N CYS A 185 4.38 2.43 11.85
CA CYS A 185 3.57 3.02 10.80
C CYS A 185 2.21 2.32 10.75
N THR A 186 1.15 3.05 11.10
CA THR A 186 -0.23 2.54 11.06
C THR A 186 -0.94 3.03 9.82
N SER A 187 -1.53 2.07 9.09
CA SER A 187 -2.22 2.28 7.83
C SER A 187 -3.37 3.29 7.93
N PRO A 188 -3.81 3.89 6.80
CA PRO A 188 -4.82 4.93 6.79
C PRO A 188 -6.14 4.48 7.43
N LEU A 189 -6.51 5.10 8.54
CA LEU A 189 -7.82 4.93 9.15
C LEU A 189 -8.87 5.72 8.38
N PHE A 190 -10.05 5.14 8.19
CA PHE A 190 -11.16 5.76 7.48
C PHE A 190 -12.47 5.37 8.17
N VAL A 191 -13.34 6.35 8.40
CA VAL A 191 -14.61 6.22 9.13
C VAL A 191 -14.46 5.38 10.40
N SER A 192 -13.31 5.51 11.07
CA SER A 192 -12.94 4.61 12.16
C SER A 192 -13.69 4.95 13.44
N GLU A 193 -14.17 3.90 14.12
CA GLU A 193 -14.79 3.92 15.45
C GLU A 193 -13.96 3.14 16.48
N GLN A 194 -12.81 2.60 16.10
CA GLN A 194 -12.05 1.61 16.88
C GLN A 194 -11.15 2.24 17.95
N TRP A 195 -11.72 3.08 18.81
CA TRP A 195 -10.97 3.79 19.84
C TRP A 195 -10.37 2.86 20.90
N GLN A 196 -10.99 1.70 21.17
CA GLN A 196 -10.42 0.69 22.09
C GLN A 196 -9.11 0.10 21.54
N ASN A 197 -9.09 -0.27 20.25
CA ASN A 197 -7.90 -0.80 19.59
C ASN A 197 -6.78 0.25 19.57
N PHE A 198 -7.14 1.51 19.29
CA PHE A 198 -6.21 2.62 19.38
C PHE A 198 -5.58 2.77 20.77
N LEU A 199 -6.39 2.81 21.83
CA LEU A 199 -5.87 2.93 23.19
C LEU A 199 -4.96 1.74 23.55
N PHE A 200 -5.33 0.53 23.13
CA PHE A 200 -4.52 -0.66 23.36
C PHE A 200 -3.18 -0.57 22.64
N ALA A 201 -3.17 -0.30 21.33
CA ALA A 201 -1.97 -0.20 20.53
C ALA A 201 -1.06 0.95 20.98
N VAL A 202 -1.60 2.17 21.16
CA VAL A 202 -0.80 3.36 21.44
C VAL A 202 -0.07 3.28 22.80
N HIS A 203 -0.73 2.71 23.83
CA HIS A 203 -0.11 2.55 25.14
C HIS A 203 0.92 1.41 25.16
N VAL A 204 0.65 0.30 24.45
CA VAL A 204 1.64 -0.78 24.30
C VAL A 204 2.89 -0.26 23.58
N TYR A 205 2.71 0.41 22.43
CA TYR A 205 3.83 0.92 21.66
C TYR A 205 4.67 1.92 22.46
N ARG A 206 4.02 2.83 23.19
CA ARG A 206 4.68 3.77 24.09
C ARG A 206 5.47 3.06 25.19
N ARG A 207 4.90 2.03 25.82
CA ARG A 207 5.52 1.27 26.93
C ARG A 207 6.86 0.64 26.53
N PHE A 208 6.96 0.19 25.29
CA PHE A 208 8.12 -0.52 24.76
C PHE A 208 9.03 0.34 23.86
N GLY A 209 8.86 1.67 23.91
CA GLY A 209 9.79 2.64 23.32
C GLY A 209 9.57 2.94 21.83
N ALA A 210 8.42 2.61 21.27
CA ALA A 210 8.08 2.95 19.89
C ALA A 210 7.32 4.29 19.79
N HIS A 211 7.52 4.97 18.67
CA HIS A 211 6.69 6.10 18.25
C HIS A 211 5.69 5.67 17.19
N MET A 212 4.41 5.97 17.39
CA MET A 212 3.37 5.66 16.42
C MET A 212 3.20 6.80 15.40
N ASN A 213 3.22 6.48 14.12
CA ASN A 213 2.84 7.38 13.02
C ASN A 213 1.58 6.83 12.36
N LEU A 214 0.45 7.49 12.58
CA LEU A 214 -0.87 7.02 12.17
C LEU A 214 -1.36 7.85 10.98
N TYR A 215 -1.64 7.20 9.85
CA TYR A 215 -2.30 7.85 8.72
C TYR A 215 -3.80 7.93 8.96
N LEU A 216 -4.39 9.08 8.68
CA LEU A 216 -5.82 9.30 8.89
C LEU A 216 -6.46 9.89 7.64
N ILE A 217 -7.49 9.24 7.13
CA ILE A 217 -8.43 9.76 6.13
C ILE A 217 -9.65 10.33 6.85
N SER A 218 -10.26 9.55 7.74
CA SER A 218 -11.41 9.99 8.54
C SER A 218 -11.65 9.12 9.77
N ALA A 219 -12.28 9.69 10.79
CA ALA A 219 -12.70 9.00 12.00
C ALA A 219 -13.92 9.70 12.61
N VAL A 220 -14.64 9.01 13.49
CA VAL A 220 -15.67 9.68 14.32
C VAL A 220 -15.04 10.84 15.08
N THR A 221 -15.72 11.98 15.13
CA THR A 221 -15.16 13.25 15.62
C THR A 221 -14.61 13.14 17.04
N SER A 222 -15.32 12.51 17.98
CA SER A 222 -14.83 12.33 19.36
C SER A 222 -13.58 11.43 19.42
N PHE A 223 -13.49 10.42 18.55
CA PHE A 223 -12.29 9.60 18.44
C PHE A 223 -11.11 10.39 17.82
N TYR A 224 -11.35 11.20 16.80
CA TYR A 224 -10.34 12.12 16.27
C TYR A 224 -9.82 13.08 17.34
N GLU A 225 -10.72 13.70 18.12
CA GLU A 225 -10.35 14.60 19.21
C GLU A 225 -9.50 13.91 20.28
N LEU A 226 -9.85 12.67 20.63
CA LEU A 226 -9.02 11.84 21.53
C LEU A 226 -7.62 11.65 20.95
N MET A 227 -7.50 11.23 19.68
CA MET A 227 -6.20 11.05 19.03
C MET A 227 -5.39 12.36 19.02
N LYS A 228 -6.03 13.52 18.83
CA LYS A 228 -5.36 14.83 18.88
C LYS A 228 -4.83 15.18 20.25
N GLU A 229 -5.51 14.80 21.34
CA GLU A 229 -4.93 14.96 22.68
C GLU A 229 -3.73 14.02 22.90
N TYR A 230 -3.78 12.78 22.40
CA TYR A 230 -2.63 11.87 22.46
C TYR A 230 -1.44 12.34 21.63
N GLU A 231 -1.67 12.94 20.45
CA GLU A 231 -0.62 13.57 19.65
C GLU A 231 0.04 14.73 20.40
N ARG A 232 -0.73 15.58 21.09
CA ARG A 232 -0.21 16.68 21.92
C ARG A 232 0.67 16.19 23.07
N GLU A 233 0.37 15.02 23.61
CA GLU A 233 1.15 14.37 24.67
C GLU A 233 2.33 13.55 24.13
N GLY A 234 2.55 13.56 22.81
CA GLY A 234 3.71 12.94 22.16
C GLY A 234 3.63 11.42 22.02
N TYR A 235 2.44 10.83 22.12
CA TYR A 235 2.24 9.38 21.96
C TYR A 235 2.33 8.94 20.49
N LEU A 236 1.80 9.77 19.60
CA LEU A 236 1.77 9.53 18.18
C LEU A 236 1.94 10.81 17.38
N LYS A 237 2.09 10.66 16.07
CA LYS A 237 1.84 11.70 15.07
C LYS A 237 0.67 11.25 14.20
N ILE A 238 -0.30 12.13 13.98
CA ILE A 238 -1.38 11.93 13.02
C ILE A 238 -0.96 12.56 11.70
N GLN A 239 -0.79 11.73 10.68
CA GLN A 239 -0.45 12.14 9.34
C GLN A 239 -1.74 12.20 8.50
N PRO A 240 -2.16 13.39 8.01
CA PRO A 240 -3.27 13.48 7.08
C PRO A 240 -2.99 12.65 5.84
N TRP A 241 -3.93 11.79 5.45
CA TRP A 241 -3.85 11.00 4.23
C TRP A 241 -4.87 11.49 3.22
N VAL A 242 -4.37 12.17 2.19
CA VAL A 242 -5.20 12.81 1.17
C VAL A 242 -5.66 11.78 0.15
N LYS A 243 -6.95 11.85 -0.23
CA LYS A 243 -7.49 11.02 -1.32
C LYS A 243 -6.75 11.29 -2.63
N VAL A 244 -6.56 10.26 -3.44
CA VAL A 244 -6.11 10.43 -4.82
C VAL A 244 -7.26 11.04 -5.63
N ASP A 245 -7.00 12.12 -6.35
CA ASP A 245 -7.99 12.76 -7.22
C ASP A 245 -7.33 13.36 -8.46
N PHE A 246 -8.06 13.36 -9.57
CA PHE A 246 -7.63 13.89 -10.86
C PHE A 246 -8.64 14.93 -11.37
N PRO A 247 -8.64 16.17 -10.84
CA PRO A 247 -9.62 17.18 -11.21
C PRO A 247 -9.63 17.44 -12.72
N GLY A 248 -10.83 17.44 -13.30
CA GLY A 248 -11.03 17.66 -14.74
C GLY A 248 -10.74 16.44 -15.62
N VAL A 249 -10.44 15.26 -15.03
CA VAL A 249 -10.23 14.01 -15.77
C VAL A 249 -11.47 13.14 -15.69
N SER A 250 -11.91 12.61 -16.84
CA SER A 250 -13.00 11.62 -16.89
C SER A 250 -12.64 10.33 -16.15
N ARG A 251 -13.59 9.77 -15.39
CA ARG A 251 -13.46 8.46 -14.74
C ARG A 251 -13.20 7.33 -15.74
N THR A 252 -13.57 7.49 -17.00
CA THR A 252 -13.24 6.51 -18.06
C THR A 252 -11.73 6.46 -18.37
N ILE A 253 -10.99 7.53 -18.07
CA ILE A 253 -9.54 7.63 -18.26
C ILE A 253 -8.80 7.21 -16.99
N ALA A 254 -9.21 7.74 -15.84
CA ALA A 254 -8.67 7.39 -14.54
C ALA A 254 -9.76 7.52 -13.47
N ASP A 255 -10.12 6.40 -12.83
CA ASP A 255 -11.13 6.37 -11.77
C ASP A 255 -10.49 6.15 -10.39
N PRO A 256 -10.03 7.21 -9.72
CA PRO A 256 -9.39 7.08 -8.41
C PRO A 256 -10.37 6.69 -7.31
N HIS A 257 -11.68 6.73 -7.56
CA HIS A 257 -12.68 6.33 -6.60
C HIS A 257 -12.88 4.80 -6.61
N ASN A 258 -13.01 4.19 -7.79
CA ASN A 258 -13.32 2.76 -7.89
C ASN A 258 -12.13 1.85 -8.16
N GLN A 259 -11.03 2.43 -8.62
CA GLN A 259 -9.92 1.68 -9.22
C GLN A 259 -8.59 1.89 -8.48
N ILE A 260 -8.64 2.17 -7.18
CA ILE A 260 -7.49 2.24 -6.29
C ILE A 260 -7.59 1.18 -5.18
N GLU A 261 -6.51 0.45 -4.93
CA GLU A 261 -6.50 -0.60 -3.90
C GLU A 261 -6.40 0.00 -2.50
N PHE A 262 -7.23 -0.50 -1.58
CA PHE A 262 -7.20 -0.29 -0.13
C PHE A 262 -6.96 1.17 0.31
N ARG A 263 -7.52 2.15 -0.41
CA ARG A 263 -7.29 3.61 -0.21
C ARG A 263 -5.81 4.01 -0.28
N ASN A 264 -5.08 3.42 -1.21
CA ASN A 264 -3.66 3.70 -1.41
C ASN A 264 -2.78 3.28 -0.21
N GLN A 265 -3.16 2.22 0.52
CA GLN A 265 -2.43 1.74 1.70
C GLN A 265 -0.96 1.43 1.38
N ALA A 266 -0.68 0.83 0.23
CA ALA A 266 0.67 0.61 -0.29
C ALA A 266 1.53 1.88 -0.27
N ALA A 267 0.99 2.98 -0.81
CA ALA A 267 1.68 4.25 -0.85
C ALA A 267 1.92 4.81 0.55
N SER A 268 0.97 4.68 1.49
CA SER A 268 1.14 5.18 2.86
C SER A 268 2.25 4.47 3.63
N GLN A 269 2.40 3.16 3.45
CA GLN A 269 3.47 2.41 4.10
C GLN A 269 4.84 2.82 3.55
N THR A 270 4.95 3.04 2.23
CA THR A 270 6.19 3.55 1.64
C THR A 270 6.46 5.00 2.00
N ASP A 271 5.42 5.85 2.05
CA ASP A 271 5.55 7.23 2.54
C ASP A 271 6.17 7.27 3.94
N CYS A 272 5.67 6.41 4.85
CA CYS A 272 6.20 6.33 6.21
C CYS A 272 7.65 5.86 6.25
N LEU A 273 7.99 4.83 5.46
CA LEU A 273 9.36 4.34 5.32
C LEU A 273 10.30 5.46 4.87
N LEU A 274 9.90 6.26 3.87
CA LEU A 274 10.68 7.38 3.35
C LEU A 274 10.80 8.51 4.38
N GLN A 275 9.70 8.91 5.01
CA GLN A 275 9.66 9.98 6.00
C GLN A 275 10.65 9.76 7.15
N PHE A 276 10.79 8.51 7.60
CA PHE A 276 11.64 8.14 8.73
C PHE A 276 12.95 7.43 8.33
N LYS A 277 13.26 7.39 7.04
CA LYS A 277 14.36 6.58 6.47
C LYS A 277 15.73 6.84 7.10
N GLU A 278 16.02 8.10 7.42
CA GLU A 278 17.31 8.53 7.97
C GLU A 278 17.26 8.81 9.49
N SER A 279 16.08 8.66 10.10
CA SER A 279 15.85 9.01 11.49
C SER A 279 15.44 7.85 12.38
N ALA A 280 14.79 6.81 11.83
CA ALA A 280 14.46 5.60 12.56
C ALA A 280 15.60 4.57 12.52
N ARG A 281 15.82 3.83 13.62
CA ARG A 281 16.66 2.62 13.58
C ARG A 281 15.89 1.43 13.01
N PHE A 282 14.62 1.28 13.38
CA PHE A 282 13.71 0.31 12.80
C PHE A 282 12.34 0.92 12.50
N ILE A 283 11.69 0.38 11.47
CA ILE A 283 10.31 0.74 11.10
C ILE A 283 9.50 -0.55 11.02
N THR A 284 8.27 -0.54 11.54
CA THR A 284 7.32 -1.64 11.37
C THR A 284 5.98 -1.11 10.87
N PHE A 285 5.26 -1.93 10.12
CA PHE A 285 4.02 -1.55 9.45
C PHE A 285 2.88 -2.40 10.02
N LEU A 286 2.14 -1.86 10.98
CA LEU A 286 1.11 -2.58 11.73
C LEU A 286 -0.24 -1.89 11.57
N ASP A 287 -1.29 -2.66 11.31
CA ASP A 287 -2.66 -2.13 11.33
C ASP A 287 -3.09 -1.85 12.78
N LEU A 288 -4.17 -1.08 12.99
CA LEU A 288 -4.58 -0.66 14.35
C LEU A 288 -4.94 -1.83 15.27
N ASP A 289 -5.34 -2.95 14.68
CA ASP A 289 -5.67 -4.22 15.32
C ASP A 289 -4.47 -5.18 15.42
N ASP A 290 -3.27 -4.80 14.94
CA ASP A 290 -2.06 -5.60 14.98
C ASP A 290 -1.12 -5.10 16.09
N VAL A 291 -1.05 -5.79 17.23
CA VAL A 291 -0.16 -5.38 18.33
C VAL A 291 0.97 -6.38 18.54
N LEU A 292 2.20 -5.95 18.27
CA LEU A 292 3.41 -6.71 18.59
C LEU A 292 3.86 -6.37 20.01
N ILE A 293 4.07 -7.35 20.87
CA ILE A 293 4.59 -7.14 22.24
C ILE A 293 5.97 -7.81 22.31
N PRO A 294 7.05 -7.10 22.68
CA PRO A 294 8.38 -7.70 22.80
C PRO A 294 8.41 -8.83 23.84
N LYS A 295 9.10 -9.92 23.49
CA LYS A 295 9.30 -11.11 24.32
C LYS A 295 10.78 -11.47 24.52
N LEU A 296 11.63 -11.07 23.59
CA LEU A 296 13.05 -11.44 23.56
C LEU A 296 13.94 -10.40 24.23
N ALA A 297 13.41 -9.19 24.44
CA ALA A 297 14.06 -8.09 25.11
C ALA A 297 13.04 -7.09 25.72
N PRO A 298 13.48 -6.22 26.66
CA PRO A 298 12.61 -5.22 27.29
C PRO A 298 12.03 -4.13 26.37
N THR A 299 12.63 -3.88 25.20
CA THR A 299 12.18 -2.86 24.24
C THR A 299 12.11 -3.40 22.81
N TYR A 300 11.33 -2.76 21.93
CA TYR A 300 11.32 -3.12 20.51
C TYR A 300 12.71 -3.03 19.88
N ALA A 301 13.45 -1.97 20.19
CA ALA A 301 14.76 -1.73 19.60
C ALA A 301 15.73 -2.87 19.92
N GLU A 302 15.79 -3.29 21.18
CA GLU A 302 16.63 -4.40 21.62
C GLU A 302 16.17 -5.73 21.04
N GLU A 303 14.86 -5.98 20.96
CA GLU A 303 14.32 -7.21 20.36
C GLU A 303 14.70 -7.31 18.88
N PHE A 304 14.47 -6.25 18.13
CA PHE A 304 14.79 -6.24 16.70
C PHE A 304 16.29 -6.33 16.47
N GLN A 305 17.10 -5.68 17.30
CA GLN A 305 18.56 -5.81 17.23
C GLN A 305 19.00 -7.25 17.48
N LYS A 306 18.49 -7.89 18.54
CA LYS A 306 18.81 -9.29 18.88
C LYS A 306 18.39 -10.24 17.77
N LEU A 307 17.25 -9.99 17.13
CA LEU A 307 16.80 -10.76 15.99
C LEU A 307 17.65 -10.53 14.73
N MET A 308 18.20 -9.34 14.51
CA MET A 308 19.09 -9.08 13.37
C MET A 308 20.55 -9.48 13.62
N GLU A 309 20.97 -9.59 14.88
CA GLU A 309 22.35 -9.88 15.26
C GLU A 309 22.82 -11.25 14.72
N GLY A 310 24.05 -11.27 14.20
CA GLY A 310 24.67 -12.47 13.62
C GLY A 310 24.06 -12.94 12.30
N LYS A 311 23.06 -12.25 11.74
CA LYS A 311 22.45 -12.61 10.46
C LYS A 311 23.07 -11.85 9.30
N ASN A 312 23.03 -12.47 8.12
CA ASN A 312 23.34 -11.81 6.84
C ASN A 312 22.45 -10.57 6.66
N LYS A 313 22.80 -9.69 5.71
CA LYS A 313 22.04 -8.46 5.46
C LYS A 313 20.56 -8.79 5.18
N LEU A 314 19.70 -8.48 6.14
CA LEU A 314 18.25 -8.73 6.03
C LEU A 314 17.56 -7.56 5.34
N ALA A 315 16.72 -7.85 4.35
CA ALA A 315 15.75 -6.89 3.85
C ALA A 315 14.75 -6.53 4.95
N TYR A 316 14.23 -7.56 5.62
CA TYR A 316 13.26 -7.41 6.71
C TYR A 316 13.18 -8.66 7.59
N ILE A 317 12.64 -8.44 8.79
CA ILE A 317 12.16 -9.48 9.69
C ILE A 317 10.65 -9.60 9.51
N PHE A 318 10.13 -10.81 9.41
CA PHE A 318 8.72 -11.12 9.21
C PHE A 318 8.12 -11.77 10.47
N TYR A 319 7.03 -11.21 10.97
CA TYR A 319 6.25 -11.76 12.07
C TYR A 319 4.91 -12.27 11.55
N HIS A 320 4.56 -13.50 11.91
CA HIS A 320 3.21 -14.02 11.70
C HIS A 320 2.19 -13.28 12.55
N LYS A 321 0.93 -13.27 12.08
CA LYS A 321 -0.21 -12.78 12.86
C LYS A 321 -0.99 -13.96 13.40
N GLU A 322 -1.26 -13.93 14.69
CA GLU A 322 -2.12 -14.91 15.35
C GLU A 322 -3.40 -14.20 15.80
N ASN A 323 -4.57 -14.77 15.47
CA ASN A 323 -5.85 -14.17 15.78
C ASN A 323 -6.18 -14.30 17.27
N TYR A 324 -6.59 -13.20 17.87
CA TYR A 324 -7.11 -13.13 19.23
C TYR A 324 -8.48 -12.48 19.27
N ASP A 325 -9.32 -12.99 20.16
CA ASP A 325 -10.51 -12.27 20.61
C ASP A 325 -10.17 -11.49 21.87
N ALA A 326 -10.79 -10.32 22.04
CA ALA A 326 -10.70 -9.53 23.25
C ALA A 326 -12.09 -9.09 23.71
N ILE A 327 -12.34 -9.15 25.01
CA ILE A 327 -13.58 -8.67 25.63
C ILE A 327 -13.35 -7.27 26.19
N THR A 328 -14.21 -6.34 25.81
CA THR A 328 -14.19 -4.96 26.32
C THR A 328 -15.60 -4.44 26.59
N THR A 329 -15.69 -3.20 27.06
CA THR A 329 -16.93 -2.51 27.37
C THR A 329 -17.28 -1.48 26.31
N ARG A 330 -18.58 -1.30 26.07
CA ARG A 330 -19.11 -0.22 25.24
C ARG A 330 -18.93 1.14 25.91
N ASN A 331 -19.17 1.18 27.22
CA ASN A 331 -19.09 2.40 27.99
C ASN A 331 -17.63 2.73 28.28
N SER A 332 -17.16 3.84 27.72
CA SER A 332 -15.81 4.37 27.90
C SER A 332 -15.44 4.58 29.38
N SER A 333 -16.39 4.99 30.22
CA SER A 333 -16.15 5.20 31.67
C SER A 333 -15.73 3.91 32.40
N LYS A 334 -16.07 2.74 31.85
CA LYS A 334 -15.71 1.43 32.41
C LYS A 334 -14.48 0.81 31.73
N PHE A 335 -13.92 1.44 30.70
CA PHE A 335 -12.83 0.89 29.89
C PHE A 335 -11.58 0.66 30.74
N SER A 336 -10.87 -0.43 30.46
CA SER A 336 -9.65 -0.83 31.14
C SER A 336 -8.81 -1.70 30.21
N LEU A 337 -7.53 -1.36 30.05
CA LEU A 337 -6.56 -2.17 29.32
C LEU A 337 -6.23 -3.43 30.11
N LYS A 338 -6.14 -3.33 31.46
CA LYS A 338 -6.01 -4.50 32.33
C LYS A 338 -7.06 -5.56 32.00
N LYS A 339 -8.34 -5.18 31.91
CA LYS A 339 -9.42 -6.12 31.59
C LYS A 339 -9.32 -6.67 30.18
N MET A 340 -8.99 -5.80 29.21
CA MET A 340 -8.81 -6.21 27.82
C MET A 340 -7.69 -7.26 27.70
N PHE A 341 -6.52 -7.04 28.32
CA PHE A 341 -5.44 -8.02 28.40
C PHE A 341 -5.89 -9.34 29.03
N SER A 342 -6.55 -9.29 30.19
CA SER A 342 -7.01 -10.50 30.88
C SER A 342 -8.07 -11.30 30.13
N SER A 343 -8.63 -10.75 29.06
CA SER A 343 -9.64 -11.40 28.21
C SER A 343 -9.12 -11.90 26.88
N LEU A 344 -7.83 -11.72 26.57
CA LEU A 344 -7.27 -12.16 25.30
C LEU A 344 -7.32 -13.68 25.21
N GLU A 345 -7.95 -14.17 24.14
CA GLU A 345 -8.09 -15.60 23.85
C GLU A 345 -7.56 -15.89 22.44
N CYS A 346 -6.64 -16.84 22.32
CA CYS A 346 -6.03 -17.19 21.04
C CYS A 346 -6.98 -18.06 20.23
N LYS A 347 -7.17 -17.75 18.95
CA LYS A 347 -8.04 -18.53 18.05
C LYS A 347 -7.30 -19.56 17.21
N HIS A 348 -6.01 -19.72 17.43
CA HIS A 348 -5.16 -20.69 16.72
C HIS A 348 -5.31 -20.60 15.19
N LYS A 349 -5.47 -19.37 14.69
CA LYS A 349 -5.66 -19.05 13.29
C LYS A 349 -4.65 -18.01 12.88
N ARG A 350 -3.76 -18.41 11.98
CA ARG A 350 -2.75 -17.53 11.39
C ARG A 350 -3.27 -16.78 10.18
N GLU A 351 -2.91 -15.51 10.11
CA GLU A 351 -3.15 -14.63 8.96
C GLU A 351 -1.82 -14.11 8.39
N THR A 352 -1.88 -13.45 7.23
CA THR A 352 -0.70 -12.88 6.58
C THR A 352 0.02 -11.92 7.51
N GLY A 353 1.29 -12.22 7.77
CA GLY A 353 2.19 -11.47 8.66
C GLY A 353 2.44 -10.01 8.26
N LYS A 354 3.26 -9.36 9.10
CA LYS A 354 3.79 -8.01 8.86
C LYS A 354 5.30 -8.01 9.09
N ILE A 355 5.95 -6.91 8.72
CA ILE A 355 7.41 -6.83 8.76
C ILE A 355 7.93 -5.73 9.67
N VAL A 356 9.18 -5.95 10.11
CA VAL A 356 10.05 -4.97 10.73
C VAL A 356 11.26 -4.80 9.81
N VAL A 357 11.66 -3.56 9.55
CA VAL A 357 12.72 -3.23 8.59
C VAL A 357 13.76 -2.35 9.24
N ASP A 358 15.02 -2.57 8.86
CA ASP A 358 16.03 -1.53 8.92
C ASP A 358 15.81 -0.62 7.69
N PRO A 359 15.48 0.66 7.86
CA PRO A 359 15.15 1.54 6.73
C PRO A 359 16.31 1.74 5.75
N ARG A 360 17.54 1.35 6.10
CA ARG A 360 18.69 1.36 5.19
C ARG A 360 18.62 0.28 4.12
N ASN A 361 17.88 -0.79 4.38
CA ASN A 361 17.87 -1.99 3.54
C ASN A 361 16.69 -2.03 2.54
N LEU A 362 15.71 -1.14 2.71
CA LEU A 362 14.53 -1.05 1.85
C LEU A 362 14.19 0.38 1.47
N ASN A 363 13.85 0.58 0.20
CA ASN A 363 13.44 1.88 -0.35
C ASN A 363 11.93 2.01 -0.53
N TYR A 364 11.23 0.88 -0.58
CA TYR A 364 9.78 0.81 -0.68
C TYR A 364 9.28 -0.48 -0.05
N THR A 365 7.99 -0.52 0.28
CA THR A 365 7.30 -1.70 0.79
C THR A 365 5.86 -1.72 0.29
N TRP A 366 5.16 -2.83 0.45
CA TRP A 366 3.73 -2.94 0.15
C TRP A 366 2.90 -3.14 1.43
N ILE A 367 1.62 -3.54 1.28
CA ILE A 367 0.63 -3.62 2.37
C ILE A 367 1.08 -4.54 3.52
N HIS A 368 1.80 -5.64 3.20
CA HIS A 368 2.35 -6.58 4.19
C HIS A 368 3.88 -6.63 4.16
N PHE A 369 4.46 -6.76 2.96
CA PHE A 369 5.90 -6.85 2.71
C PHE A 369 6.22 -6.50 1.25
N PRO A 370 7.47 -6.10 0.92
CA PRO A 370 7.82 -5.74 -0.46
C PRO A 370 7.63 -6.93 -1.42
N PRO A 371 7.12 -6.70 -2.64
CA PRO A 371 6.83 -7.77 -3.61
C PRO A 371 8.09 -8.44 -4.15
N ILE A 372 9.23 -7.74 -4.13
CA ILE A 372 10.52 -8.20 -4.63
C ILE A 372 11.56 -7.94 -3.54
N LEU A 373 12.34 -8.97 -3.20
CA LEU A 373 13.48 -8.82 -2.30
C LEU A 373 14.61 -8.08 -3.03
N PRO A 374 15.25 -7.07 -2.40
CA PRO A 374 16.44 -6.47 -2.97
C PRO A 374 17.56 -7.49 -3.14
N ASN A 375 18.36 -7.32 -4.19
CA ASN A 375 19.45 -8.24 -4.51
C ASN A 375 20.43 -8.40 -3.34
N GLY A 376 20.74 -9.65 -3.01
CA GLY A 376 21.68 -10.00 -1.94
C GLY A 376 21.14 -9.78 -0.52
N LEU A 377 19.85 -9.48 -0.37
CA LEU A 377 19.17 -9.40 0.92
C LEU A 377 18.20 -10.55 1.13
N GLU A 378 18.10 -11.01 2.37
CA GLU A 378 17.24 -12.12 2.77
C GLU A 378 16.09 -11.65 3.67
N LYS A 379 15.06 -12.48 3.84
CA LYS A 379 14.06 -12.30 4.89
C LYS A 379 14.36 -13.25 6.04
N TYR A 380 14.06 -12.83 7.26
CA TYR A 380 14.07 -13.71 8.43
C TYR A 380 12.65 -13.85 9.00
N GLU A 381 12.20 -15.08 9.18
CA GLU A 381 10.87 -15.40 9.71
C GLU A 381 10.97 -15.69 11.20
N VAL A 382 10.29 -14.90 12.02
CA VAL A 382 10.33 -15.02 13.48
C VAL A 382 9.45 -16.19 13.91
N THR A 383 9.99 -17.02 14.80
CA THR A 383 9.30 -18.20 15.35
C THR A 383 9.00 -18.05 16.84
N GLU A 384 9.76 -17.19 17.51
CA GLU A 384 9.77 -16.99 18.97
C GLU A 384 8.68 -16.03 19.44
N ASN A 385 8.19 -15.18 18.52
CA ASN A 385 7.19 -14.16 18.77
C ASN A 385 6.24 -14.00 17.57
N VAL A 386 5.01 -13.56 17.82
CA VAL A 386 3.96 -13.31 16.82
C VAL A 386 3.25 -12.00 17.15
N ILE A 387 2.60 -11.43 16.14
CA ILE A 387 1.72 -10.29 16.33
C ILE A 387 0.40 -10.79 16.92
N THR A 388 -0.04 -10.16 18.01
CA THR A 388 -1.38 -10.31 18.58
C THR A 388 -2.36 -9.54 17.70
N HIS A 389 -3.02 -10.22 16.76
CA HIS A 389 -4.03 -9.62 15.88
C HIS A 389 -5.40 -9.67 16.55
N LEU A 390 -5.93 -8.51 16.94
CA LEU A 390 -7.23 -8.35 17.59
C LEU A 390 -8.38 -8.55 16.59
N LYS A 391 -8.64 -9.80 16.25
CA LYS A 391 -9.59 -10.17 15.19
C LYS A 391 -11.03 -9.80 15.55
N THR A 392 -11.41 -10.05 16.80
CA THR A 392 -12.77 -9.81 17.28
C THR A 392 -12.74 -9.04 18.58
N ILE A 393 -13.45 -7.92 18.61
CA ILE A 393 -13.71 -7.16 19.83
C ILE A 393 -15.14 -7.45 20.28
N ILE A 394 -15.26 -8.20 21.39
CA ILE A 394 -16.54 -8.59 21.96
C ILE A 394 -16.92 -7.57 23.03
N TRP A 395 -18.09 -6.97 22.87
CA TRP A 395 -18.64 -6.05 23.85
C TRP A 395 -19.52 -6.77 24.86
N SER A 396 -19.11 -6.73 26.13
CA SER A 396 -19.87 -7.31 27.24
C SER A 396 -20.00 -6.32 28.40
N ASP A 397 -21.24 -6.01 28.77
CA ASP A 397 -21.56 -5.21 29.96
C ASP A 397 -21.60 -6.08 31.24
N LYS A 398 -21.62 -7.40 31.08
CA LYS A 398 -21.51 -8.40 32.16
C LYS A 398 -20.05 -8.60 32.52
N GLN A 399 -19.40 -7.55 33.01
CA GLN A 399 -18.08 -7.67 33.60
C GLN A 399 -18.20 -7.55 35.10
N ASP A 400 -17.78 -8.59 35.81
CA ASP A 400 -17.69 -8.58 37.26
C ASP A 400 -16.81 -7.39 37.71
N PRO A 401 -17.37 -6.38 38.39
CA PRO A 401 -16.60 -5.26 38.93
C PRO A 401 -15.61 -5.70 40.02
N SER A 402 -15.82 -6.90 40.59
CA SER A 402 -15.12 -7.41 41.76
C SER A 402 -13.99 -8.40 41.46
N SER A 403 -13.80 -8.82 40.20
CA SER A 403 -12.61 -9.58 39.80
C SER A 403 -11.36 -8.69 39.90
N ARG A 404 -10.79 -8.63 41.11
CA ARG A 404 -9.50 -7.97 41.39
C ARG A 404 -8.35 -8.73 40.72
N ILE A 405 -8.57 -10.00 40.37
CA ILE A 405 -7.57 -10.92 39.85
C ILE A 405 -7.14 -10.44 38.45
N LEU A 406 -5.89 -9.99 38.36
CA LEU A 406 -5.24 -9.77 37.07
C LEU A 406 -4.87 -11.13 36.50
N ILE A 407 -5.38 -11.44 35.32
CA ILE A 407 -5.04 -12.66 34.60
C ILE A 407 -4.03 -12.30 33.51
N GLU A 408 -2.85 -12.93 33.56
CA GLU A 408 -1.85 -12.80 32.50
C GLU A 408 -2.31 -13.61 31.29
N PRO A 409 -2.49 -12.96 30.12
CA PRO A 409 -2.98 -13.63 28.94
C PRO A 409 -1.99 -14.70 28.48
N PRO A 410 -2.45 -15.94 28.27
CA PRO A 410 -1.60 -16.98 27.73
C PRO A 410 -1.25 -16.66 26.27
N TYR A 411 -0.05 -17.05 25.84
CA TYR A 411 0.43 -16.84 24.48
C TYR A 411 -0.19 -17.83 23.48
N PHE A 412 -0.62 -18.99 23.96
CA PHE A 412 -1.45 -19.96 23.26
C PHE A 412 -2.35 -20.61 24.29
N ASP A 413 -3.52 -21.09 23.91
CA ASP A 413 -4.38 -21.81 24.84
C ASP A 413 -3.60 -22.99 25.45
N ASN A 414 -3.76 -23.19 26.76
CA ASN A 414 -3.05 -24.20 27.54
C ASN A 414 -1.52 -24.05 27.63
N SER A 415 -0.96 -22.89 27.26
CA SER A 415 0.47 -22.59 27.47
C SER A 415 0.72 -21.87 28.81
N SER A 416 1.83 -22.20 29.46
CA SER A 416 2.36 -21.41 30.58
C SER A 416 3.03 -20.11 30.12
N ALA A 417 3.42 -20.02 28.84
CA ALA A 417 4.00 -18.81 28.28
C ALA A 417 2.96 -17.69 28.21
N LYS A 418 3.37 -16.49 28.63
CA LYS A 418 2.51 -15.31 28.71
C LYS A 418 2.86 -14.31 27.63
N ILE A 419 1.87 -13.56 27.17
CA ILE A 419 2.09 -12.46 26.20
C ILE A 419 2.83 -11.30 26.89
N ILE A 420 2.44 -10.98 28.12
CA ILE A 420 2.97 -9.86 28.90
C ILE A 420 2.83 -10.18 30.40
N SER A 421 3.78 -9.70 31.20
CA SER A 421 3.76 -9.87 32.65
C SER A 421 2.73 -8.98 33.33
N SER A 422 2.29 -9.39 34.52
CA SER A 422 1.38 -8.63 35.37
C SER A 422 1.84 -7.19 35.61
N ARG A 423 3.15 -7.00 35.85
CA ARG A 423 3.75 -5.68 36.01
C ARG A 423 3.63 -4.84 34.73
N GLY A 424 3.91 -5.44 33.57
CA GLY A 424 3.76 -4.75 32.29
C GLY A 424 2.33 -4.30 32.01
N ILE A 425 1.34 -5.14 32.34
CA ILE A 425 -0.08 -4.79 32.22
C ILE A 425 -0.45 -3.62 33.13
N MET A 426 0.00 -3.64 34.39
CA MET A 426 -0.27 -2.58 35.35
C MET A 426 0.38 -1.25 34.94
N ASP A 427 1.63 -1.27 34.47
CA ASP A 427 2.31 -0.06 33.98
C ASP A 427 1.52 0.59 32.82
N ILE A 428 1.00 -0.23 31.89
CA ILE A 428 0.18 0.23 30.76
C ILE A 428 -1.18 0.78 31.22
N GLU A 429 -1.84 0.09 32.15
CA GLU A 429 -3.10 0.54 32.73
C GLU A 429 -2.92 1.87 33.48
N ASP A 430 -1.87 2.02 34.29
CA ASP A 430 -1.59 3.23 35.04
C ASP A 430 -1.34 4.43 34.12
N ASP A 431 -0.64 4.21 33.00
CA ASP A 431 -0.43 5.22 31.97
C ASP A 431 -1.76 5.66 31.32
N LEU A 432 -2.64 4.72 31.00
CA LEU A 432 -4.01 5.05 30.54
C LEU A 432 -4.77 5.85 31.60
N ARG A 433 -4.74 5.43 32.86
CA ARG A 433 -5.46 6.13 33.94
C ARG A 433 -4.92 7.54 34.15
N LYS A 434 -3.62 7.75 33.98
CA LYS A 434 -3.00 9.08 33.98
C LYS A 434 -3.55 9.94 32.83
N MET A 435 -3.64 9.39 31.62
CA MET A 435 -4.19 10.10 30.45
C MET A 435 -5.67 10.45 30.63
N ILE A 436 -6.50 9.51 31.06
CA ILE A 436 -7.95 9.74 31.29
C ILE A 436 -8.21 10.85 32.31
N ARG A 437 -7.35 11.01 33.33
CA ARG A 437 -7.49 12.07 34.34
C ARG A 437 -7.25 13.48 33.81
N LYS A 438 -6.61 13.64 32.64
CA LYS A 438 -6.37 14.96 32.05
C LYS A 438 -7.71 15.64 31.69
N PRO A 439 -7.90 16.93 32.01
CA PRO A 439 -9.20 17.59 31.83
C PRO A 439 -9.76 17.54 30.42
N ARG A 440 -8.91 17.63 29.38
CA ARG A 440 -9.35 17.58 27.97
C ARG A 440 -9.83 16.19 27.58
N ILE A 441 -9.06 15.15 27.91
CA ILE A 441 -9.41 13.75 27.63
C ILE A 441 -10.66 13.35 28.42
N ARG A 442 -10.76 13.73 29.69
CA ARG A 442 -11.93 13.45 30.55
C ARG A 442 -13.23 14.00 29.95
N LYS A 443 -13.18 15.12 29.23
CA LYS A 443 -14.35 15.70 28.54
C LYS A 443 -14.75 14.92 27.30
N ILE A 444 -13.77 14.38 26.56
CA ILE A 444 -14.00 13.64 25.31
C ILE A 444 -14.48 12.20 25.59
N PHE A 445 -13.98 11.57 26.66
CA PHE A 445 -14.21 10.15 26.95
C PHE A 445 -15.69 9.73 26.94
N PRO A 446 -16.63 10.47 27.58
CA PRO A 446 -18.06 10.13 27.56
C PRO A 446 -18.69 10.13 26.16
N ASP A 447 -18.12 10.88 25.21
CA ASP A 447 -18.63 11.04 23.85
C ASP A 447 -18.03 10.02 22.86
N LEU A 448 -17.19 9.11 23.35
CA LEU A 448 -16.62 8.04 22.52
C LEU A 448 -17.72 7.07 22.04
N PRO A 449 -17.63 6.56 20.79
CA PRO A 449 -18.62 5.64 20.24
C PRO A 449 -18.86 4.40 21.12
N SER A 450 -20.13 4.08 21.35
CA SER A 450 -20.59 2.86 22.05
C SER A 450 -21.29 1.86 21.12
N THR A 451 -21.26 2.13 19.82
CA THR A 451 -21.82 1.33 18.72
C THR A 451 -20.84 1.25 17.56
N HIS A 452 -20.75 0.11 16.89
CA HIS A 452 -19.92 -0.11 15.69
C HIS A 452 -20.73 0.12 14.41
N TYR A 453 -21.27 1.33 14.23
CA TYR A 453 -22.18 1.58 13.12
C TYR A 453 -21.44 1.50 11.77
N TYR A 454 -20.34 2.25 11.63
CA TYR A 454 -19.57 2.28 10.38
C TYR A 454 -18.61 1.10 10.27
N THR A 455 -18.07 0.61 11.38
CA THR A 455 -17.14 -0.53 11.38
C THR A 455 -17.78 -1.79 10.78
N ASP A 456 -19.02 -2.11 11.16
CA ASP A 456 -19.75 -3.28 10.62
C ASP A 456 -20.05 -3.12 9.12
N LEU A 457 -20.40 -1.90 8.67
CA LEU A 457 -20.62 -1.59 7.25
C LEU A 457 -19.33 -1.76 6.42
N VAL A 458 -18.21 -1.29 6.96
CA VAL A 458 -16.88 -1.45 6.35
C VAL A 458 -16.52 -2.92 6.18
N VAL A 459 -16.63 -3.71 7.26
CA VAL A 459 -16.29 -5.15 7.25
C VAL A 459 -17.15 -5.90 6.25
N LYS A 460 -18.47 -5.65 6.25
CA LYS A 460 -19.41 -6.24 5.29
C LYS A 460 -19.00 -5.92 3.85
N CYS A 461 -18.74 -4.65 3.56
CA CYS A 461 -18.39 -4.21 2.21
C CYS A 461 -17.09 -4.86 1.70
N TYR A 462 -16.08 -4.99 2.57
CA TYR A 462 -14.85 -5.70 2.23
C TYR A 462 -15.06 -7.18 1.93
N ASN A 463 -15.89 -7.84 2.73
CA ASN A 463 -16.23 -9.23 2.51
C ASN A 463 -16.97 -9.43 1.18
N ASP A 464 -17.97 -8.60 0.89
CA ASP A 464 -18.82 -8.73 -0.30
C ASP A 464 -18.07 -8.46 -1.61
N ARG A 465 -16.99 -7.66 -1.58
CA ARG A 465 -16.24 -7.26 -2.78
C ARG A 465 -14.92 -7.99 -2.97
N TYR A 466 -14.28 -8.39 -1.87
CA TYR A 466 -12.90 -8.87 -1.90
C TYR A 466 -12.73 -10.19 -1.15
N TYR A 467 -12.82 -10.16 0.18
CA TYR A 467 -12.36 -11.27 1.01
C TYR A 467 -13.14 -12.57 0.77
N ARG A 468 -14.46 -12.50 0.53
CA ARG A 468 -15.26 -13.69 0.22
C ARG A 468 -14.79 -14.39 -1.05
N TYR A 469 -14.43 -13.65 -2.10
CA TYR A 469 -13.94 -14.23 -3.36
C TYR A 469 -12.49 -14.69 -3.23
N HIS A 470 -11.66 -13.90 -2.55
CA HIS A 470 -10.28 -14.24 -2.26
C HIS A 470 -10.17 -15.58 -1.51
N TYR A 471 -10.86 -15.71 -0.38
CA TYR A 471 -10.80 -16.91 0.46
C TYR A 471 -11.50 -18.13 -0.16
N SER A 472 -12.42 -17.93 -1.11
CA SER A 472 -13.02 -19.03 -1.88
C SER A 472 -12.26 -19.39 -3.16
N GLY A 473 -11.12 -18.74 -3.44
CA GLY A 473 -10.32 -18.98 -4.63
C GLY A 473 -10.93 -18.47 -5.94
N ARG A 474 -12.04 -17.70 -5.87
CA ARG A 474 -12.76 -17.14 -7.02
C ARG A 474 -12.14 -15.84 -7.49
N ILE A 475 -10.87 -15.91 -7.90
CA ILE A 475 -10.04 -14.73 -8.19
C ILE A 475 -10.62 -13.88 -9.33
N GLY A 476 -11.23 -14.48 -10.35
CA GLY A 476 -11.84 -13.76 -11.48
C GLY A 476 -13.07 -12.92 -11.11
N GLU A 477 -13.66 -13.14 -9.93
CA GLU A 477 -14.82 -12.38 -9.42
C GLU A 477 -14.39 -11.22 -8.51
N ILE A 478 -13.10 -11.10 -8.19
CA ILE A 478 -12.57 -10.02 -7.36
C ILE A 478 -12.72 -8.69 -8.10
N LYS A 479 -13.32 -7.70 -7.44
CA LYS A 479 -13.33 -6.30 -7.88
C LYS A 479 -12.25 -5.52 -7.15
N CYS A 480 -11.80 -4.41 -7.74
CA CYS A 480 -10.77 -3.57 -7.12
C CYS A 480 -11.18 -3.21 -5.68
N PRO A 481 -10.40 -3.60 -4.66
CA PRO A 481 -10.79 -3.43 -3.27
C PRO A 481 -10.61 -1.98 -2.85
N GLY A 482 -11.70 -1.21 -2.79
CA GLY A 482 -11.73 0.15 -2.25
C GLY A 482 -13.04 0.41 -1.53
N PRO A 483 -13.05 0.95 -0.30
CA PRO A 483 -14.29 1.15 0.44
C PRO A 483 -15.13 2.29 -0.15
N GLN A 484 -14.61 3.07 -1.09
CA GLN A 484 -15.28 4.17 -1.77
C GLN A 484 -16.69 3.82 -2.27
N LEU A 485 -16.87 2.56 -2.69
CA LEU A 485 -18.14 2.02 -3.18
C LEU A 485 -19.06 1.46 -2.10
N CYS A 486 -18.67 1.52 -0.83
CA CYS A 486 -19.56 1.17 0.28
C CYS A 486 -20.56 2.32 0.46
N GLY A 487 -21.86 2.04 0.30
CA GLY A 487 -22.91 3.01 0.61
C GLY A 487 -23.03 3.19 2.12
N PHE A 488 -22.38 4.21 2.68
CA PHE A 488 -22.57 4.57 4.09
C PHE A 488 -23.76 5.51 4.23
N HIS A 489 -24.83 4.99 4.82
CA HIS A 489 -25.92 5.84 5.30
C HIS A 489 -25.41 6.66 6.48
N GLN A 490 -25.65 7.97 6.46
CA GLN A 490 -25.23 8.85 7.54
C GLN A 490 -26.07 8.59 8.78
N HIS A 491 -25.42 8.51 9.94
CA HIS A 491 -26.11 8.41 11.22
C HIS A 491 -26.31 9.80 11.84
N PRO A 492 -27.54 10.20 12.25
CA PRO A 492 -27.84 11.58 12.67
C PRO A 492 -27.06 12.03 13.92
N LYS A 493 -26.60 11.09 14.75
CA LYS A 493 -25.86 11.37 15.99
C LYS A 493 -24.35 11.14 15.89
N ILE A 494 -23.85 10.57 14.79
CA ILE A 494 -22.42 10.25 14.65
C ILE A 494 -21.85 11.11 13.52
N LYS A 495 -20.97 12.03 13.91
CA LYS A 495 -20.24 12.90 12.99
C LYS A 495 -18.82 12.36 12.80
N CYS A 496 -18.26 12.61 11.62
CA CYS A 496 -16.86 12.28 11.34
C CYS A 496 -16.07 13.53 11.00
N THR A 497 -14.82 13.51 11.43
CA THR A 497 -13.78 14.41 10.95
C THR A 497 -13.00 13.69 9.85
N HIS A 498 -12.73 14.37 8.74
CA HIS A 498 -12.03 13.82 7.59
C HIS A 498 -10.91 14.75 7.11
N VAL A 499 -10.02 14.21 6.30
CA VAL A 499 -8.98 14.96 5.62
C VAL A 499 -9.55 15.55 4.34
N ASP A 500 -9.39 16.87 4.22
CA ASP A 500 -9.62 17.63 3.01
C ASP A 500 -8.30 18.25 2.53
N ALA A 501 -8.19 18.49 1.22
CA ALA A 501 -7.02 19.10 0.61
C ALA A 501 -7.38 19.81 -0.69
N THR A 502 -6.55 20.78 -1.05
CA THR A 502 -6.72 21.56 -2.28
C THR A 502 -6.19 20.77 -3.47
N HIS A 503 -7.11 20.36 -4.35
CA HIS A 503 -6.80 19.72 -5.62
C HIS A 503 -7.03 20.73 -6.75
N LYS A 504 -6.03 20.89 -7.62
CA LYS A 504 -6.12 21.81 -8.76
C LYS A 504 -6.02 21.02 -10.07
N PRO A 505 -6.78 21.39 -11.11
CA PRO A 505 -6.53 20.90 -12.46
C PRO A 505 -5.10 21.23 -12.88
N MET A 506 -4.45 20.29 -13.55
CA MET A 506 -3.05 20.42 -13.97
C MET A 506 -2.98 20.57 -15.49
N LYS A 507 -1.98 21.31 -15.97
CA LYS A 507 -1.71 21.42 -17.41
C LYS A 507 -1.43 20.02 -17.98
N THR A 508 -2.14 19.64 -19.04
CA THR A 508 -1.96 18.34 -19.69
C THR A 508 -0.53 18.18 -20.21
N LEU A 509 0.14 17.15 -19.71
CA LEU A 509 1.47 16.71 -20.17
C LEU A 509 1.38 15.32 -20.78
N HIS A 510 2.16 15.09 -21.83
CA HIS A 510 2.29 13.78 -22.47
C HIS A 510 3.66 13.15 -22.19
N PRO A 511 3.74 11.83 -21.98
CA PRO A 511 2.63 10.88 -21.89
C PRO A 511 1.90 10.89 -20.53
N ILE A 512 2.50 11.49 -19.50
CA ILE A 512 1.96 11.50 -18.14
C ILE A 512 1.64 12.93 -17.71
N THR A 513 0.40 13.17 -17.30
CA THR A 513 0.01 14.39 -16.58
C THR A 513 0.11 14.16 -15.08
N TYR A 514 0.81 15.03 -14.36
CA TYR A 514 1.12 14.90 -12.94
C TYR A 514 0.21 15.77 -12.09
N TYR A 515 -0.37 15.19 -11.04
CA TYR A 515 -1.29 15.80 -10.08
C TYR A 515 -0.73 15.66 -8.67
N TYR A 516 -1.08 16.59 -7.80
CA TYR A 516 -0.81 16.52 -6.37
C TYR A 516 -1.82 17.40 -5.63
N ALA A 517 -1.94 17.16 -4.32
CA ALA A 517 -2.76 17.99 -3.44
C ALA A 517 -1.88 18.90 -2.58
N THR A 518 -2.46 20.02 -2.14
CA THR A 518 -1.80 20.98 -1.24
C THR A 518 -2.72 21.33 -0.07
N ASN A 519 -2.13 21.83 1.01
CA ASN A 519 -2.85 22.31 2.20
C ASN A 519 -3.80 21.25 2.81
N PRO A 520 -3.29 20.06 3.18
CA PRO A 520 -4.10 19.06 3.87
C PRO A 520 -4.58 19.62 5.22
N ARG A 521 -5.86 19.42 5.52
CA ARG A 521 -6.52 19.90 6.73
C ARG A 521 -7.60 18.93 7.18
N PHE A 522 -8.00 19.00 8.43
CA PHE A 522 -9.11 18.22 8.97
C PHE A 522 -10.38 19.06 9.01
N THR A 523 -11.50 18.54 8.49
CA THR A 523 -12.82 19.20 8.49
C THR A 523 -13.91 18.23 8.94
N GLY A 524 -15.04 18.76 9.43
CA GLY A 524 -16.17 17.98 9.95
C GLY A 524 -17.50 18.31 9.27
N ASP A 525 -17.44 18.84 8.05
CA ASP A 525 -18.52 19.51 7.34
C ASP A 525 -19.41 18.58 6.50
N ILE A 526 -18.89 17.43 6.07
CA ILE A 526 -19.64 16.54 5.16
C ILE A 526 -20.27 15.34 5.85
N GLY A 527 -19.72 14.83 6.96
CA GLY A 527 -20.16 13.59 7.61
C GLY A 527 -19.19 12.41 7.42
N CYS A 528 -19.69 11.18 7.55
CA CYS A 528 -18.94 9.93 7.54
C CYS A 528 -19.03 9.22 6.18
N TYR A 529 -18.13 9.53 5.25
CA TYR A 529 -18.16 8.99 3.89
C TYR A 529 -17.02 8.01 3.60
N SER A 530 -17.28 7.13 2.63
CA SER A 530 -16.31 6.24 2.02
C SER A 530 -15.33 7.06 1.17
N HIS A 531 -14.34 7.66 1.83
CA HIS A 531 -13.26 8.41 1.19
C HIS A 531 -12.25 7.48 0.52
#